data_AF-A0A1Q7F6I2-F1
#
_entry.id   AF-A0A1Q7F6I2-F1
#
_cell.length_a   1.000
_cell.length_b   1.000
_cell.length_c   1.000
_cell.angle_alpha   90.00
_cell.angle_beta   90.00
_cell.angle_gamma   90.00
#
_symmetry.space_group_name_H-M   'P 1'
#
loop_
_entity.id
_entity.type
_entity.pdbx_description
1 polymer ?
#
loop_
_entity_poly.entity_id
_entity_poly.type
_entity_poly.pdbx_seq_one_letter_code
_entity_poly.pdbx_strand_id
1 'polypeptide(L)'
;MRRQLLIFTIGILIVPNVLAQSSPSEQVQVSPPSVRRAEPPPASASAEELVKQGDTLRAEKAYLDALDYYRAAVKKKPDSPQTYNRAGIAELSMQRFREAGKDFEHARSRGRRLSSI
;
A
#
# COMPACT_ATOMS: atom_id res chain seq x y z
N MET A 1 50.23 4.61 56.38
CA MET A 1 51.11 3.56 55.84
C MET A 1 50.38 2.80 54.72
N ARG A 2 50.95 2.85 53.50
CA ARG A 2 50.94 1.87 52.39
C ARG A 2 49.80 0.84 52.28
N ARG A 3 49.10 0.85 51.13
CA ARG A 3 49.40 -0.07 50.01
C ARG A 3 48.69 0.35 48.71
N GLN A 4 49.51 0.59 47.70
CA GLN A 4 49.20 0.73 46.27
C GLN A 4 48.74 -0.61 45.69
N LEU A 5 47.79 -0.63 44.75
CA LEU A 5 47.96 -1.39 43.50
C LEU A 5 47.07 -0.83 42.38
N LEU A 6 47.74 -0.27 41.38
CA LEU A 6 47.24 0.07 40.05
C LEU A 6 46.97 -1.22 39.26
N ILE A 7 45.82 -1.31 38.57
CA ILE A 7 45.68 -2.20 37.40
C ILE A 7 45.14 -1.40 36.22
N PHE A 8 46.10 -1.07 35.36
CA PHE A 8 46.08 -0.96 33.90
C PHE A 8 44.75 -0.81 33.17
N THR A 9 44.59 0.41 32.64
CA THR A 9 44.03 0.78 31.34
C THR A 9 44.06 -0.31 30.26
N ILE A 10 42.90 -0.60 29.67
CA ILE A 10 42.78 -0.86 28.24
C ILE A 10 41.62 -0.01 27.74
N GLY A 11 41.97 1.06 27.02
CA GLY A 11 41.01 1.84 26.25
C GLY A 11 40.56 1.05 25.03
N ILE A 12 39.25 1.00 24.82
CA ILE A 12 38.70 0.81 23.47
C ILE A 12 38.01 2.11 23.09
N LEU A 13 38.61 2.69 22.08
CA LEU A 13 38.25 3.87 21.32
C LEU A 13 36.89 3.66 20.61
N ILE A 14 36.01 4.65 20.74
CA ILE A 14 35.14 5.20 19.68
C ILE A 14 34.15 4.25 18.97
N VAL A 15 32.86 4.44 19.26
CA VAL A 15 31.88 4.84 18.23
C VAL A 15 31.00 5.96 18.80
N PRO A 16 31.06 7.20 18.28
CA PRO A 16 30.14 8.27 18.64
C PRO A 16 28.91 8.19 17.73
N ASN A 17 27.83 8.84 18.15
CA ASN A 17 26.65 9.10 17.33
C ASN A 17 25.85 7.86 16.92
N VAL A 18 25.14 7.29 17.90
CA VAL A 18 23.71 7.07 17.66
C VAL A 18 23.02 8.38 18.03
N LEU A 19 23.04 9.33 17.09
CA LEU A 19 21.81 10.07 16.87
C LEU A 19 20.82 8.99 16.51
N ALA A 20 20.11 8.49 17.53
CA ALA A 20 18.87 7.80 17.31
C ALA A 20 18.05 8.85 16.57
N GLN A 21 18.07 8.76 15.24
CA GLN A 21 16.96 9.18 14.44
C GLN A 21 15.83 8.32 14.96
N SER A 22 15.20 8.75 16.06
CA SER A 22 13.77 8.69 16.14
C SER A 22 13.28 9.45 14.93
N SER A 23 13.29 8.78 13.77
CA SER A 23 12.39 9.12 12.69
C SER A 23 11.05 9.26 13.40
N PRO A 24 10.46 10.47 13.47
CA PRO A 24 9.08 10.57 13.91
C PRO A 24 8.36 9.57 13.03
N SER A 25 7.85 8.50 13.63
CA SER A 25 7.12 7.45 12.95
C SER A 25 6.19 8.18 12.01
N GLU A 26 6.43 8.04 10.71
CA GLU A 26 5.83 8.85 9.67
C GLU A 26 4.34 8.91 9.98
N GLN A 27 3.94 10.03 10.59
CA GLN A 27 2.60 10.18 11.07
C GLN A 27 1.83 10.20 9.77
N VAL A 28 1.08 9.12 9.52
CA VAL A 28 0.11 9.05 8.43
C VAL A 28 -0.76 10.29 8.64
N GLN A 29 -0.45 11.35 7.89
CA GLN A 29 -1.24 12.55 7.91
C GLN A 29 -2.58 12.10 7.40
N VAL A 30 -3.52 11.90 8.33
CA VAL A 30 -4.93 11.75 8.03
C VAL A 30 -5.38 13.14 7.63
N SER A 31 -4.98 13.54 6.42
CA SER A 31 -5.64 14.60 5.69
C SER A 31 -7.13 14.27 5.69
N PRO A 32 -8.02 15.26 5.91
CA PRO A 32 -9.47 15.04 5.84
C PRO A 32 -9.80 14.24 4.59
N PRO A 33 -10.79 13.30 4.66
CA PRO A 33 -11.08 12.40 3.57
C PRO A 33 -11.18 13.19 2.27
N SER A 34 -10.32 12.83 1.31
CA SER A 34 -10.32 13.42 -0.02
C SER A 34 -11.76 13.40 -0.52
N VAL A 35 -12.32 14.58 -0.76
CA VAL A 35 -13.72 14.78 -1.14
C VAL A 35 -14.07 13.76 -2.22
N ARG A 36 -15.04 12.88 -1.93
CA ARG A 36 -15.57 11.90 -2.88
C ARG A 36 -16.03 12.68 -4.11
N ARG A 37 -15.41 12.42 -5.26
CA ARG A 37 -15.69 13.14 -6.52
C ARG A 37 -16.72 12.43 -7.37
N ALA A 38 -16.77 11.10 -7.27
CA ALA A 38 -17.67 10.27 -8.05
C ALA A 38 -18.91 9.84 -7.26
N GLU A 39 -20.00 9.62 -7.98
CA GLU A 39 -21.13 8.89 -7.44
C GLU A 39 -20.71 7.45 -7.07
N PRO A 40 -21.41 6.82 -6.11
CA PRO A 40 -21.18 5.42 -5.79
C PRO A 40 -21.35 4.53 -7.04
N PRO A 41 -20.58 3.44 -7.15
CA PRO A 41 -20.70 2.53 -8.29
C PRO A 41 -22.12 1.99 -8.45
N PRO A 42 -22.77 2.17 -9.60
CA PRO A 42 -24.14 1.71 -9.80
C PRO A 42 -24.20 0.18 -9.77
N ALA A 43 -25.16 -0.37 -9.02
CA ALA A 43 -25.31 -1.81 -8.87
C ALA A 43 -25.65 -2.53 -10.20
N SER A 44 -26.28 -1.82 -11.15
CA SER A 44 -26.67 -2.33 -12.46
C SER A 44 -25.51 -2.43 -13.46
N ALA A 45 -24.42 -1.68 -13.29
CA ALA A 45 -23.32 -1.67 -14.25
C ALA A 45 -22.60 -3.03 -14.33
N SER A 46 -22.10 -3.36 -15.51
CA SER A 46 -21.24 -4.53 -15.75
C SER A 46 -19.86 -4.36 -15.09
N ALA A 47 -19.13 -5.46 -14.93
CA ALA A 47 -17.76 -5.41 -14.41
C ALA A 47 -16.84 -4.58 -15.31
N GLU A 48 -17.03 -4.65 -16.63
CA GLU A 48 -16.26 -3.91 -17.63
C GLU A 48 -16.49 -2.39 -17.53
N GLU A 49 -17.75 -1.97 -17.41
CA GLU A 49 -18.10 -0.56 -17.23
C GLU A 49 -17.53 -0.01 -15.92
N LEU A 50 -17.61 -0.79 -14.84
CA LEU A 50 -17.03 -0.43 -13.55
C LEU A 50 -15.51 -0.27 -13.64
N VAL A 51 -14.80 -1.18 -14.33
CA VAL A 51 -13.35 -1.06 -14.57
C VAL A 51 -13.04 0.19 -15.39
N LYS A 52 -13.79 0.44 -16.46
CA LYS A 52 -13.58 1.60 -17.32
C LYS A 52 -13.75 2.90 -16.54
N GLN A 53 -14.79 3.01 -15.72
CA GLN A 53 -15.01 4.19 -14.90
C GLN A 53 -13.91 4.33 -13.83
N GLY A 54 -13.50 3.22 -13.20
CA GLY A 54 -12.36 3.23 -12.27
C GLY A 54 -11.06 3.71 -12.93
N ASP A 55 -10.82 3.33 -14.19
CA ASP A 55 -9.67 3.81 -14.96
C ASP A 55 -9.71 5.32 -15.22
N THR A 56 -10.87 5.85 -15.60
CA THR A 56 -11.09 7.30 -15.74
C THR A 56 -10.79 8.03 -14.43
N LEU A 57 -11.38 7.57 -13.33
CA LEU A 57 -11.17 8.18 -12.00
C LEU A 57 -9.72 8.10 -11.55
N ARG A 58 -9.02 6.99 -11.83
CA ARG A 58 -7.60 6.85 -11.53
C ARG A 58 -6.74 7.80 -12.36
N ALA A 59 -7.08 8.02 -13.63
CA ALA A 59 -6.41 9.00 -14.48
C ALA A 59 -6.59 10.44 -13.95
N GLU A 60 -7.76 10.73 -13.39
CA GLU A 60 -8.08 11.99 -12.69
C GLU A 60 -7.47 12.11 -11.27
N LYS A 61 -6.70 11.10 -10.86
CA LYS A 61 -6.10 10.97 -9.52
C LYS A 61 -7.14 10.87 -8.39
N ALA A 62 -8.39 10.55 -8.71
CA ALA A 62 -9.44 10.23 -7.75
C ALA A 62 -9.32 8.76 -7.30
N TYR A 63 -8.20 8.44 -6.63
CA TYR A 63 -7.80 7.05 -6.37
C TYR A 63 -8.76 6.29 -5.44
N LEU A 64 -9.34 6.97 -4.44
CA LEU A 64 -10.33 6.34 -3.55
C LEU A 64 -11.61 5.97 -4.30
N ASP A 65 -12.09 6.85 -5.18
CA ASP A 65 -13.28 6.58 -5.98
C ASP A 65 -12.99 5.47 -7.00
N ALA A 66 -11.84 5.54 -7.67
CA ALA A 66 -11.39 4.48 -8.57
C ALA A 66 -11.37 3.10 -7.88
N LEU A 67 -10.88 3.06 -6.64
CA LEU A 67 -10.82 1.85 -5.84
C LEU A 67 -12.21 1.27 -5.60
N ASP A 68 -13.20 2.09 -5.24
CA ASP A 68 -14.57 1.62 -5.02
C ASP A 68 -15.17 0.97 -6.28
N TYR A 69 -14.93 1.59 -7.44
CA TYR A 69 -15.33 1.02 -8.73
C TYR A 69 -14.63 -0.30 -9.02
N TYR A 70 -13.32 -0.40 -8.77
CA TYR A 70 -12.59 -1.66 -8.94
C TYR A 70 -13.07 -2.74 -7.97
N ARG A 71 -13.36 -2.41 -6.70
CA ARG A 71 -13.92 -3.37 -5.74
C ARG A 71 -15.31 -3.84 -6.15
N ALA A 72 -16.15 -2.95 -6.68
CA ALA A 72 -17.44 -3.34 -7.25
C ALA A 72 -17.28 -4.29 -8.45
N ALA A 73 -16.32 -4.03 -9.34
CA ALA A 73 -16.00 -4.91 -10.45
C ALA A 73 -15.50 -6.28 -9.98
N VAL A 74 -14.65 -6.34 -8.95
CA VAL A 74 -14.18 -7.60 -8.34
C VAL A 74 -15.35 -8.42 -7.79
N LYS A 75 -16.33 -7.79 -7.14
CA LYS A 75 -17.53 -8.51 -6.65
C LYS A 75 -18.32 -9.16 -7.78
N LYS A 76 -18.34 -8.56 -8.97
CA LYS A 76 -19.02 -9.11 -10.16
C LYS A 76 -18.19 -10.16 -10.89
N LYS A 77 -16.88 -9.96 -11.01
CA LYS A 77 -15.93 -10.88 -11.65
C LYS A 77 -14.73 -11.11 -10.73
N PRO A 78 -14.86 -12.03 -9.75
CA PRO A 78 -13.81 -12.27 -8.77
C PRO A 78 -12.56 -12.90 -9.36
N ASP A 79 -12.61 -13.39 -10.60
CA ASP A 79 -11.53 -14.10 -11.29
C ASP A 79 -10.84 -13.25 -12.35
N SER A 80 -10.82 -11.93 -12.18
CA SER A 80 -10.10 -11.00 -13.06
C SER A 80 -8.78 -10.55 -12.41
N PRO A 81 -7.62 -11.18 -12.74
CA PRO A 81 -6.31 -10.71 -12.28
C PRO A 81 -6.05 -9.24 -12.58
N GLN A 82 -6.53 -8.78 -13.73
CA GLN A 82 -6.34 -7.42 -14.22
C GLN A 82 -7.04 -6.40 -13.32
N THR A 83 -8.24 -6.72 -12.81
CA THR A 83 -8.97 -5.81 -11.92
C THR A 83 -8.28 -5.67 -10.57
N TYR A 84 -7.72 -6.76 -10.00
CA TYR A 84 -6.91 -6.67 -8.79
C TYR A 84 -5.64 -5.86 -9.01
N ASN A 85 -4.95 -6.04 -10.15
CA ASN A 85 -3.76 -5.25 -10.47
C ASN A 85 -4.09 -3.74 -10.52
N ARG A 86 -5.19 -3.38 -11.18
CA ARG A 86 -5.67 -1.98 -11.24
C ARG A 86 -5.98 -1.40 -9.85
N ALA A 87 -6.63 -2.18 -8.98
CA ALA A 87 -6.86 -1.79 -7.59
C ALA A 87 -5.55 -1.59 -6.81
N GLY A 88 -4.60 -2.51 -6.95
CA GLY A 88 -3.28 -2.40 -6.32
C GLY A 88 -2.51 -1.16 -6.78
N ILE A 89 -2.58 -0.79 -8.07
CA ILE A 89 -1.97 0.45 -8.59
C ILE A 89 -2.64 1.70 -7.98
N ALA A 90 -3.97 1.70 -7.81
CA ALA A 90 -4.66 2.80 -7.15
C ALA A 90 -4.22 2.93 -5.68
N GLU A 91 -4.10 1.82 -4.95
CA GLU A 91 -3.61 1.79 -3.56
C GLU A 91 -2.15 2.27 -3.46
N LEU A 92 -1.27 1.85 -4.39
CA LEU A 92 0.12 2.35 -4.48
C LEU A 92 0.17 3.87 -4.70
N SER A 93 -0.73 4.40 -5.54
CA SER A 93 -0.80 5.85 -5.81
C SER A 93 -1.19 6.64 -4.56
N MET A 94 -1.80 5.98 -3.57
CA MET A 94 -2.14 6.51 -2.25
C MET A 94 -1.15 6.08 -1.15
N GLN A 95 -0.01 5.46 -1.51
CA GLN A 95 1.01 4.93 -0.60
C GLN A 95 0.48 3.86 0.38
N ARG A 96 -0.60 3.17 0.03
CA ARG A 96 -1.17 2.05 0.79
C ARG A 96 -0.52 0.73 0.38
N PHE A 97 0.76 0.60 0.73
CA PHE A 97 1.63 -0.48 0.25
C PHE A 97 1.17 -1.88 0.69
N ARG A 98 0.61 -1.98 1.91
CA ARG A 98 0.15 -3.26 2.46
C ARG A 98 -1.05 -3.81 1.70
N GLU A 99 -2.03 -2.94 1.43
CA GLU A 99 -3.25 -3.25 0.70
C GLU A 99 -2.93 -3.57 -0.76
N ALA A 100 -2.06 -2.76 -1.39
CA ALA A 100 -1.58 -2.99 -2.74
C ALA A 100 -0.91 -4.37 -2.88
N GLY A 101 -0.06 -4.75 -1.91
CA GLY A 101 0.59 -6.06 -1.90
C GLY A 101 -0.41 -7.23 -1.93
N LYS A 102 -1.48 -7.16 -1.12
CA LYS A 102 -2.55 -8.17 -1.10
C LYS A 102 -3.25 -8.27 -2.45
N ASP A 103 -3.53 -7.13 -3.09
CA ASP A 103 -4.16 -7.11 -4.41
C ASP A 103 -3.27 -7.72 -5.50
N PHE A 104 -1.97 -7.43 -5.49
CA PHE A 104 -1.03 -8.05 -6.43
C PHE A 104 -0.89 -9.56 -6.20
N GLU A 105 -0.91 -10.01 -4.96
CA GLU A 105 -0.94 -11.44 -4.63
C GLU A 105 -2.21 -12.11 -5.17
N HIS A 106 -3.37 -11.47 -5.00
CA HIS A 106 -4.63 -11.93 -5.56
C HIS A 106 -4.59 -11.97 -7.09
N ALA A 107 -4.02 -10.96 -7.75
CA ALA A 107 -3.83 -10.92 -9.20
C ALA A 107 -2.99 -12.12 -9.68
N ARG A 108 -1.82 -12.33 -9.05
CA ARG A 108 -0.91 -13.44 -9.38
C ARG A 108 -1.56 -14.81 -9.15
N SER A 109 -2.24 -14.99 -8.02
CA SER A 109 -2.91 -16.25 -7.68
C SER A 109 -3.97 -16.63 -8.72
N ARG A 110 -4.79 -15.66 -9.15
CA ARG A 110 -5.84 -15.88 -10.15
C ARG A 110 -5.27 -16.07 -11.56
N GLY A 111 -4.20 -15.36 -11.91
CA GLY A 111 -3.50 -15.54 -13.18
C GLY A 111 -2.96 -16.97 -13.34
N ARG A 112 -2.36 -17.54 -12.28
CA ARG A 112 -1.89 -18.94 -12.29
C ARG A 112 -3.02 -19.96 -12.42
N ARG A 113 -4.20 -19.67 -11.86
CA ARG A 113 -5.38 -20.56 -11.97
C ARG A 113 -5.93 -20.61 -13.39
N LEU A 114 -5.80 -19.52 -14.15
CA LEU A 114 -6.25 -19.46 -15.56
C LEU A 114 -5.27 -20.13 -16.52
N SER A 115 -3.98 -20.25 -16.17
CA SER A 115 -2.97 -20.88 -17.02
C SER A 115 -2.84 -22.40 -16.85
N SER A 116 -3.69 -23.01 -16.02
CA SER A 116 -3.63 -24.44 -15.65
C SER A 116 -4.81 -25.27 -16.21
N ILE A 117 -5.52 -24.73 -17.19
CA ILE A 117 -6.61 -25.34 -17.97
C ILE A 117 -6.28 -25.21 -19.45
#